data_AF-A0A9P6PF11-F1
#
_entry.id   AF-A0A9P6PF11-F1
#
_cell.length_a   1.000
_cell.length_b   1.000
_cell.length_c   1.000
_cell.angle_alpha   90.00
_cell.angle_beta   90.00
_cell.angle_gamma   90.00
#
_symmetry.space_group_name_H-M   'P 1'
#
loop_
_entity.id
_entity.type
_entity.pdbx_description
1 polymer ?
#
loop_
_entity_poly.entity_id
_entity_poly.type
_entity_poly.pdbx_seq_one_letter_code
_entity_poly.pdbx_strand_id
1 'polypeptide(L)'
;MAYSEDLRWRAVIPYSFMGVKLDELEALLGATRHSIRKWAGQVVETTESPIATRHRLPEEVYDHVHRYVENHSCFYSKPPSSQPF
;
A
#
# COMPACT_ATOMS: atom_id res chain seq x y z
N MET A 1 -3.31 7.19 20.01
CA MET A 1 -4.09 7.75 18.88
C MET A 1 -4.21 6.68 17.82
N ALA A 2 -5.43 6.44 17.31
CA ALA A 2 -5.62 5.52 16.20
C ALA A 2 -5.42 6.30 14.88
N TYR A 3 -4.47 5.87 14.05
CA TYR A 3 -4.29 6.43 12.72
C TYR A 3 -5.50 6.10 11.83
N SER A 4 -5.91 7.04 10.98
CA SER A 4 -7.01 6.86 10.02
C SER A 4 -6.72 5.72 9.05
N GLU A 5 -7.75 5.06 8.56
CA GLU A 5 -7.62 4.01 7.56
C GLU A 5 -6.93 4.52 6.28
N ASP A 6 -7.30 5.71 5.82
CA ASP A 6 -6.67 6.39 4.69
C ASP A 6 -5.14 6.52 4.86
N LEU A 7 -4.68 6.97 6.03
CA LEU A 7 -3.24 7.09 6.28
C LEU A 7 -2.52 5.75 6.25
N ARG A 8 -3.18 4.68 6.72
CA ARG A 8 -2.59 3.33 6.69
C ARG A 8 -2.38 2.87 5.26
N TRP A 9 -3.39 3.00 4.41
CA TRP A 9 -3.28 2.62 2.99
C TRP A 9 -2.29 3.50 2.22
N ARG A 10 -2.23 4.80 2.51
CA ARG A 10 -1.19 5.71 1.99
C ARG A 10 0.23 5.33 2.38
N ALA A 11 0.43 4.64 3.51
CA ALA A 11 1.73 4.14 3.91
C ALA A 11 2.03 2.73 3.39
N VAL A 12 1.03 1.84 3.43
CA VAL A 12 1.17 0.43 3.03
C VAL A 12 1.40 0.29 1.54
N ILE A 13 0.67 1.03 0.70
CA ILE A 13 0.75 0.84 -0.75
C ILE A 13 2.15 1.17 -1.29
N PRO A 14 2.75 2.34 -0.98
CA PRO A 14 4.10 2.66 -1.46
C PRO A 14 5.16 1.72 -0.87
N TYR A 15 5.03 1.34 0.40
CA TYR A 15 5.98 0.43 1.06
C TYR A 15 5.94 -0.97 0.47
N SER A 16 4.76 -1.58 0.37
CA SER A 16 4.57 -2.98 0.00
C SER A 16 4.63 -3.21 -1.51
N PHE A 17 4.17 -2.28 -2.34
CA PHE A 17 4.05 -2.48 -3.80
C PHE A 17 5.00 -1.64 -4.65
N MET A 18 5.42 -0.47 -4.16
CA MET A 18 6.30 0.44 -4.91
C MET A 18 7.75 0.44 -4.41
N GLY A 19 8.04 -0.23 -3.29
CA GLY A 19 9.38 -0.32 -2.72
C GLY A 19 9.89 0.99 -2.10
N VAL A 20 8.99 1.90 -1.71
CA VAL A 20 9.34 3.16 -1.03
C VAL A 20 9.89 2.86 0.36
N LYS A 21 10.93 3.59 0.78
CA LYS A 21 11.59 3.34 2.07
C LYS A 21 10.74 3.83 3.24
N LEU A 22 10.84 3.13 4.37
CA LEU A 22 10.14 3.51 5.59
C LEU A 22 10.52 4.90 6.12
N ASP A 23 11.80 5.29 5.98
CA ASP A 23 12.27 6.60 6.44
C ASP A 23 11.63 7.74 5.62
N GLU A 24 11.41 7.52 4.31
CA GLU A 24 10.73 8.47 3.44
C GLU A 24 9.25 8.59 3.80
N LEU A 25 8.58 7.47 4.09
CA LEU A 25 7.17 7.46 4.48
C LEU A 25 6.94 8.05 5.88
N GLU A 26 7.86 7.83 6.81
CA GLU A 26 7.80 8.46 8.14
C GLU A 26 7.89 9.99 8.02
N ALA A 27 8.80 10.49 7.18
CA ALA A 27 8.93 11.92 6.91
C ALA A 27 7.72 12.52 6.18
N LEU A 28 7.13 11.79 5.23
CA LEU A 28 6.02 12.29 4.39
C LEU A 28 4.65 12.21 5.09
N LEU A 29 4.40 11.14 5.84
CA LEU A 29 3.07 10.83 6.39
C LEU A 29 2.97 11.07 7.90
N GLY A 30 4.09 11.29 8.58
CA GLY A 30 4.14 11.46 10.04
C GLY A 30 3.78 10.19 10.83
N ALA A 31 3.69 9.04 10.16
CA ALA A 31 3.45 7.75 10.78
C ALA A 31 4.77 7.08 11.15
N THR A 32 4.86 6.52 12.36
CA THR A 32 6.11 5.87 12.80
C THR A 32 6.44 4.64 11.98
N ARG A 33 7.73 4.37 11.76
CA ARG A 33 8.20 3.16 11.02
C ARG A 33 7.64 1.85 11.59
N HIS A 34 7.47 1.79 12.91
CA HIS A 34 6.86 0.64 13.58
C HIS A 34 5.39 0.44 13.15
N SER A 35 4.62 1.51 13.06
CA SER A 35 3.21 1.45 12.66
C SER A 35 3.08 1.01 11.20
N ILE A 36 3.91 1.57 10.31
CA ILE A 36 3.92 1.23 8.88
C ILE A 36 4.27 -0.25 8.67
N ARG A 37 5.32 -0.76 9.34
CA ARG A 37 5.67 -2.19 9.30
C ARG A 37 4.55 -3.08 9.80
N LYS A 38 3.86 -2.68 10.88
CA LYS A 38 2.74 -3.43 11.43
C LYS A 38 1.61 -3.55 10.41
N TRP A 39 1.21 -2.45 9.76
CA TRP A 39 0.14 -2.49 8.75
C TRP A 39 0.53 -3.29 7.52
N ALA A 40 1.77 -3.16 7.06
CA ALA A 40 2.28 -3.93 5.94
C ALA A 40 2.31 -5.43 6.26
N GLY A 41 2.73 -5.80 7.48
CA GLY A 41 2.69 -7.18 7.97
C GLY A 41 1.28 -7.76 7.98
N GLN A 42 0.28 -6.98 8.36
CA GLN A 42 -1.13 -7.43 8.34
C GLN A 42 -1.62 -7.74 6.92
N VAL A 43 -1.20 -6.96 5.91
CA VAL A 43 -1.54 -7.22 4.50
C VAL A 43 -0.83 -8.47 3.97
N VAL A 44 0.39 -8.75 4.44
CA VAL A 44 1.16 -9.94 4.05
C VAL A 44 0.71 -11.20 4.80
N GLU A 45 0.23 -11.09 6.05
CA GLU A 45 -0.31 -12.24 6.80
C GLU A 45 -1.66 -12.72 6.25
N THR A 46 -2.45 -11.82 5.65
CA THR A 46 -3.66 -12.20 4.88
C THR A 46 -3.34 -12.86 3.55
N THR A 47 -2.09 -12.83 3.09
CA THR A 47 -1.64 -13.58 1.91
C THR A 47 -1.02 -14.89 2.39
N GLU A 48 -1.70 -16.02 2.19
CA GLU A 48 -1.15 -17.33 2.55
C GLU A 48 0.19 -17.56 1.81
N SER A 49 1.28 -17.57 2.58
CA SER A 49 2.66 -17.94 2.22
C SER A 49 3.68 -16.80 1.98
N PRO A 50 4.67 -16.61 2.88
CA PRO A 50 5.68 -15.55 2.79
C PRO A 50 6.78 -15.79 1.73
N ILE A 51 6.76 -16.91 1.00
CA ILE A 51 7.83 -17.32 0.07
C ILE A 51 7.39 -17.28 -1.40
N ALA A 52 6.08 -17.21 -1.68
CA ALA A 52 5.54 -17.07 -3.03
C ALA A 52 5.48 -15.59 -3.47
N THR A 53 6.67 -15.00 -3.63
CA THR A 53 6.98 -14.14 -4.78
C THR A 53 5.90 -13.13 -5.18
N ARG A 54 5.99 -11.88 -4.68
CA ARG A 54 5.75 -10.64 -5.44
C ARG A 54 4.39 -10.43 -6.17
N HIS A 55 3.41 -11.35 -6.16
CA HIS A 55 2.36 -11.32 -7.19
C HIS A 55 0.94 -11.84 -6.89
N ARG A 56 0.56 -12.33 -5.70
CA ARG A 56 -0.87 -12.58 -5.46
C ARG A 56 -1.35 -12.11 -4.09
N LEU A 57 -1.86 -10.88 -4.08
CA LEU A 57 -2.87 -10.47 -3.11
C LEU A 57 -4.10 -11.38 -3.28
N PRO A 58 -4.81 -11.73 -2.19
CA PRO A 58 -6.18 -12.23 -2.29
C PRO A 58 -6.99 -11.28 -3.18
N GLU A 59 -7.91 -11.82 -3.97
CA GLU A 59 -8.72 -11.06 -4.94
C GLU A 59 -9.40 -9.86 -4.27
N GLU A 60 -9.95 -10.05 -3.07
CA GLU A 60 -10.57 -8.98 -2.29
C GLU A 60 -9.59 -7.86 -1.91
N VAL A 61 -8.36 -8.22 -1.54
CA VAL A 61 -7.31 -7.26 -1.16
C VAL A 61 -6.79 -6.56 -2.41
N TYR A 62 -6.65 -7.27 -3.52
CA TYR A 62 -6.30 -6.69 -4.81
C TYR A 62 -7.35 -5.67 -5.25
N ASP A 63 -8.62 -6.03 -5.25
CA ASP A 63 -9.72 -5.17 -5.65
C ASP A 63 -9.83 -3.93 -4.77
N HIS A 64 -9.59 -4.09 -3.46
CA HIS A 64 -9.56 -2.97 -2.53
C HIS A 64 -8.38 -2.04 -2.82
N VAL A 65 -7.17 -2.59 -2.99
CA VAL A 65 -5.98 -1.79 -3.33
C VAL A 65 -6.18 -1.09 -4.66
N HIS A 66 -6.69 -1.78 -5.68
CA HIS A 66 -6.96 -1.23 -7.00
C HIS A 66 -7.93 -0.05 -6.91
N ARG A 67 -9.11 -0.26 -6.30
CA ARG A 67 -10.10 0.81 -6.08
C ARG A 67 -9.54 1.94 -5.25
N TYR A 68 -8.75 1.64 -4.23
CA TYR A 68 -8.15 2.67 -3.39
C TYR A 68 -7.16 3.53 -4.20
N VAL A 69 -6.26 2.92 -4.96
CA VAL A 69 -5.31 3.64 -5.82
C VAL A 69 -6.04 4.48 -6.86
N GLU A 70 -7.04 3.94 -7.55
CA GLU A 70 -7.85 4.66 -8.56
C GLU A 70 -8.53 5.92 -7.98
N ASN A 71 -9.03 5.82 -6.76
CA ASN A 71 -9.69 6.95 -6.08
C ASN A 71 -8.71 7.98 -5.50
N HIS A 72 -7.40 7.70 -5.50
CA HIS A 72 -6.38 8.55 -4.89
C HIS A 72 -5.31 8.96 -5.92
N SER A 73 -5.54 10.14 -6.52
CA SER A 73 -4.66 10.72 -7.55
C SER A 73 -3.20 10.91 -7.12
N CYS A 74 -2.89 10.94 -5.82
CA CYS A 74 -1.52 11.05 -5.31
C CYS A 74 -0.62 9.86 -5.65
N PHE A 75 -1.18 8.71 -6.06
CA PHE A 75 -0.40 7.55 -6.50
C PHE A 75 -0.03 7.57 -7.98
N TYR A 76 -0.61 8.49 -8.77
CA TYR A 76 -0.35 8.60 -10.20
C TYR A 76 0.45 9.87 -10.49
N SER A 77 1.71 9.72 -10.95
CA SER A 77 2.56 10.84 -11.38
C SER A 77 2.22 11.37 -12.77
N LYS A 78 1.32 10.70 -13.51
CA LYS A 78 0.63 11.18 -14.71
C LYS A 78 -0.85 10.82 -14.58
N PRO A 79 -1.80 11.67 -15.01
CA PRO A 79 -3.20 11.27 -15.11
C PRO A 79 -3.29 9.96 -15.92
N PRO A 80 -4.20 9.02 -15.58
CA PRO A 80 -4.31 7.75 -16.28
C PRO A 80 -4.79 8.00 -17.72
N SER A 81 -3.85 8.37 -18.59
CA SER A 81 -4.04 8.39 -20.03
C SER A 81 -3.82 6.97 -20.52
N SER A 82 -4.94 6.27 -20.68
CA SER A 82 -5.11 5.28 -21.74
C SER A 82 -4.00 4.22 -21.82
N GLN A 83 -3.99 3.27 -20.88
CA GLN A 83 -3.48 1.94 -21.19
C GLN A 83 -4.66 0.96 -21.20
N PRO A 84 -5.00 0.37 -22.34
CA PRO A 84 -5.85 -0.80 -22.33
C PRO A 84 -5.03 -1.96 -21.76
N PHE A 85 -5.55 -2.60 -20.72
CA PHE A 85 -5.16 -3.95 -20.33
C PHE A 85 -6.17 -4.92 -20.93
#